data_AF-A0A3B9FJM7-F1
#
_entry.id   AF-A0A3B9FJM7-F1
#
_cell.length_a   1.000
_cell.length_b   1.000
_cell.length_c   1.000
_cell.angle_alpha   90.00
_cell.angle_beta   90.00
_cell.angle_gamma   90.00
#
_symmetry.space_group_name_H-M   'P 1'
#
loop_
_entity.id
_entity.type
_entity.pdbx_description
1 polymer ?
#
loop_
_entity_poly.entity_id
_entity_poly.type
_entity_poly.pdbx_seq_one_letter_code
_entity_poly.pdbx_strand_id
1 'polypeptide(L)' 'MAREIKVRDLIVSNEKPFTLFGGMNVLESKDLALEVAAAYK' A
#
# COMPACT_ATOMS: atom_id res chain seq x y z
N MET A 1 -14.71 8.39 17.56
CA MET A 1 -13.93 7.33 16.88
C MET A 1 -13.64 7.81 15.47
N ALA A 2 -12.39 7.76 15.02
CA ALA A 2 -12.05 8.16 13.65
C ALA A 2 -12.65 7.14 12.66
N ARG A 3 -13.49 7.61 11.73
CA ARG A 3 -14.15 6.76 10.72
C ARG A 3 -13.32 6.59 9.45
N GLU A 4 -12.27 7.39 9.29
CA GLU A 4 -11.40 7.41 8.12
C GLU A 4 -9.94 7.39 8.57
N ILE A 5 -9.11 6.66 7.83
CA ILE A 5 -7.66 6.55 8.04
C ILE A 5 -6.97 7.09 6.78
N LYS A 6 -6.10 8.09 6.95
CA LYS A 6 -5.30 8.64 5.85
C LYS A 6 -3.94 7.94 5.75
N VAL A 7 -3.65 7.34 4.61
CA VAL A 7 -2.36 6.72 4.27
C VAL A 7 -1.77 7.47 3.09
N ARG A 8 -0.85 8.41 3.36
CA ARG A 8 -0.35 9.39 2.37
C ARG A 8 -1.52 10.10 1.70
N ASP A 9 -1.76 9.85 0.42
CA ASP A 9 -2.82 10.48 -0.38
C ASP A 9 -4.09 9.61 -0.48
N LEU A 10 -4.09 8.42 0.12
CA LEU A 10 -5.23 7.51 0.15
C LEU A 10 -6.05 7.71 1.44
N ILE A 11 -7.38 7.73 1.31
CA ILE A 11 -8.31 7.72 2.43
C ILE A 11 -9.00 6.37 2.47
N VAL A 12 -8.80 5.63 3.56
CA VAL A 12 -9.37 4.30 3.79
C VAL A 12 -10.52 4.41 4.78
N SER A 13 -11.69 3.90 4.41
CA SER A 13 -12.84 3.74 5.32
C SER A 13 -13.77 2.63 4.84
N ASN A 14 -14.70 2.23 5.72
CA ASN A 14 -15.74 1.24 5.38
C ASN A 14 -16.73 1.73 4.32
N GLU A 15 -16.73 3.03 4.01
CA GLU A 15 -17.63 3.68 3.04
C GLU A 15 -16.93 3.95 1.69
N LYS A 16 -15.68 3.51 1.54
CA LYS A 16 -14.84 3.72 0.34
C LYS A 16 -14.58 2.39 -0.37
N PRO A 17 -14.12 2.42 -1.64
CA PRO A 17 -13.68 1.21 -2.33
C PRO A 17 -12.61 0.45 -1.53
N PHE A 18 -12.65 -0.88 -1.62
CA PHE A 18 -11.68 -1.75 -0.97
C PHE A 18 -10.26 -1.42 -1.46
N THR A 19 -9.34 -1.27 -0.51
CA THR A 19 -7.93 -1.00 -0.78
C THR A 19 -7.11 -2.21 -0.39
N LEU A 20 -6.40 -2.83 -1.35
CA LEU A 20 -5.43 -3.89 -1.10
C LEU A 20 -4.02 -3.29 -1.05
N PHE A 21 -3.32 -3.47 0.08
CA PHE A 21 -1.92 -3.10 0.20
C PHE A 21 -1.04 -4.28 -0.21
N GLY A 22 -0.45 -4.18 -1.41
CA GLY A 22 0.52 -5.15 -1.94
C GLY A 22 1.96 -4.76 -1.64
N GLY A 23 2.86 -5.75 -1.61
CA GLY A 23 4.28 -5.51 -1.38
C GLY A 23 5.10 -6.79 -1.24
N MET A 24 6.33 -6.62 -0.78
CA MET A 24 7.29 -7.70 -0.54
C MET A 24 7.36 -8.02 0.96
N ASN A 25 7.40 -9.31 1.31
CA ASN A 25 7.50 -9.74 2.71
C ASN A 25 8.89 -9.47 3.33
N VAL A 26 9.98 -9.72 2.58
CA VAL A 26 11.36 -9.55 3.06
C VAL A 26 12.16 -8.72 2.06
N LEU A 27 12.71 -7.60 2.51
CA LEU A 27 13.56 -6.73 1.68
C LEU A 27 15.01 -7.22 1.70
N GLU A 28 15.37 -8.04 0.73
CA GLU A 28 16.72 -8.63 0.62
C GLU A 28 17.69 -7.74 -0.18
N SER A 29 17.17 -6.99 -1.15
CA SER A 29 17.96 -6.01 -1.91
C SER A 29 17.11 -4.82 -2.35
N LYS A 30 17.77 -3.66 -2.51
CA LYS A 30 17.12 -2.43 -2.98
C LYS A 30 16.53 -2.61 -4.38
N ASP A 31 17.25 -3.26 -5.28
CA ASP A 31 16.84 -3.39 -6.67
C ASP A 31 15.61 -4.29 -6.80
N LEU A 32 15.59 -5.44 -6.10
CA LEU A 32 14.43 -6.33 -6.07
C LEU A 32 13.21 -5.64 -5.44
N ALA A 33 13.42 -4.88 -4.36
CA ALA A 33 12.35 -4.12 -3.72
C ALA A 33 11.70 -3.10 -4.67
N LEU A 34 12.52 -2.41 -5.48
CA LEU A 34 12.05 -1.45 -6.47
C LEU A 34 11.37 -2.13 -7.67
N GLU A 35 11.86 -3.29 -8.10
CA GLU A 35 11.23 -4.10 -9.13
C GLU A 35 9.81 -4.53 -8.72
N VAL A 36 9.67 -5.08 -7.51
CA VAL A 36 8.36 -5.48 -6.97
C VAL A 36 7.44 -4.27 -6.80
N ALA A 37 7.93 -3.15 -6.28
CA ALA A 37 7.13 -1.92 -6.20
C ALA A 37 6.65 -1.44 -7.57
N ALA A 38 7.44 -1.63 -8.64
CA ALA A 38 7.06 -1.26 -9.99
C ALA A 38 5.91 -2.10 -10.55
N ALA A 39 5.71 -3.34 -10.08
CA ALA A 39 4.59 -4.19 -10.49
C ALA A 39 3.22 -3.71 -9.98
N TYR A 40 3.19 -2.81 -8.97
CA TYR A 40 1.97 -2.26 -8.37
C TYR A 40 1.71 -0.78 -8.75
N LYS A 41 2.44 -0.25 -9.73
CA LYS A 41 2.28 1.13 -10.21
C LYS A 41 0.93 1.40 -10.86
#